data_AF-A0A4P7WWJ0-F1
#
_entry.id   AF-A0A4P7WWJ0-F1
#
_cell.length_a   1.000
_cell.length_b   1.000
_cell.length_c   1.000
_cell.angle_alpha   90.00
_cell.angle_beta   90.00
_cell.angle_gamma   90.00
#
_symmetry.space_group_name_H-M   'P 1'
#
loop_
_entity.id
_entity.type
_entity.pdbx_description
1 polymer ?
#
loop_
_entity_poly.entity_id
_entity_poly.type
_entity_poly.pdbx_seq_one_letter_code
_entity_poly.pdbx_strand_id
1 'polypeptide(L)'
;MKKELNNKYEIRLDFKRETENPSRLFRAFTEMIDGVNNLDHLIAETVNSSVKSKIVLDDIEKGSIIGRFWSALTINEDSKIDNSPENEEIEEYIEESRAETLKFISEKKSSVEDLKELANNLKKIAEEKSLADSFNYAEHDILKLAKTINKINESTEELNEKESFELKSENREIKNIKSGTEKIDIDAVENALTENEIVNETEMIYLIKKPDFLGDSAWSFKHGNKSASIKISHLEWLEKFHSGKIIVVPGDSLKVKVKQTSKYNTNGYLISDKLEIIKVLDVIHNN
;
A
#
# COMPACT_ATOMS: atom_id res chain seq x y z
N MET A 1 11.04 -27.62 -4.04
CA MET A 1 9.95 -28.35 -3.35
C MET A 1 9.03 -27.29 -2.79
N LYS A 2 7.74 -27.31 -3.13
CA LYS A 2 6.75 -26.36 -2.61
C LYS A 2 6.75 -26.40 -1.08
N LYS A 3 6.97 -25.26 -0.42
CA LYS A 3 6.93 -25.13 1.04
C LYS A 3 5.67 -24.37 1.41
N GLU A 4 4.80 -24.97 2.23
CA GLU A 4 3.61 -24.31 2.76
C GLU A 4 3.83 -24.00 4.25
N LEU A 5 3.58 -22.75 4.64
CA LEU A 5 3.64 -22.26 6.01
C LEU A 5 2.24 -21.88 6.47
N ASN A 6 1.92 -22.20 7.73
CA ASN A 6 0.61 -21.95 8.32
C ASN A 6 0.75 -21.16 9.61
N ASN A 7 0.49 -19.86 9.57
CA ASN A 7 0.56 -18.98 10.75
C ASN A 7 -0.86 -18.63 11.25
N LYS A 8 -1.19 -19.00 12.49
CA LYS A 8 -2.53 -18.79 13.11
C LYS A 8 -2.59 -17.50 13.93
N TYR A 9 -3.70 -16.77 13.81
CA TYR A 9 -3.96 -15.56 14.60
C TYR A 9 -5.45 -15.26 14.70
N GLU A 10 -5.82 -14.42 15.66
CA GLU A 10 -7.18 -13.95 15.90
C GLU A 10 -7.23 -12.43 15.67
N ILE A 11 -8.22 -11.97 14.91
CA ILE A 11 -8.59 -10.55 14.83
C ILE A 11 -9.89 -10.39 15.59
N ARG A 12 -9.87 -9.56 16.63
CA ARG A 12 -11.04 -9.21 17.42
C ARG A 12 -11.42 -7.76 17.19
N LEU A 13 -12.67 -7.54 16.80
CA LEU A 13 -13.32 -6.24 16.78
C LEU A 13 -14.21 -6.11 18.00
N ASP A 14 -13.81 -5.23 18.92
CA ASP A 14 -14.61 -4.87 20.08
C ASP A 14 -15.61 -3.77 19.73
N PHE A 15 -16.89 -4.04 19.98
CA PHE A 15 -18.00 -3.13 19.73
C PHE A 15 -19.00 -3.12 20.91
N LYS A 16 -19.86 -2.10 20.96
CA LYS A 16 -20.89 -1.98 22.00
C LYS A 16 -22.18 -2.68 21.60
N ARG A 17 -22.88 -3.25 22.60
CA ARG A 17 -24.28 -3.66 22.38
C ARG A 17 -25.09 -2.45 21.90
N GLU A 18 -25.97 -2.70 20.93
CA GLU A 18 -26.82 -1.67 20.32
C GLU A 18 -26.07 -0.64 19.46
N THR A 19 -24.86 -0.95 18.97
CA THR A 19 -24.18 -0.12 17.97
C THR A 19 -25.06 0.07 16.72
N GLU A 20 -25.35 1.33 16.39
CA GLU A 20 -26.08 1.72 15.18
C GLU A 20 -25.23 1.53 13.92
N ASN A 21 -25.91 1.29 12.79
CA ASN A 21 -25.30 1.03 11.48
C ASN A 21 -24.19 -0.04 11.50
N PRO A 22 -24.49 -1.30 11.90
CA PRO A 22 -23.48 -2.35 12.05
C PRO A 22 -22.75 -2.69 10.75
N SER A 23 -23.30 -2.33 9.59
CA SER A 23 -22.64 -2.48 8.29
C SER A 23 -21.25 -1.84 8.25
N ARG A 24 -21.02 -0.73 8.97
CA ARG A 24 -19.69 -0.09 9.05
C ARG A 24 -18.66 -0.97 9.77
N LEU A 25 -19.09 -1.67 10.82
CA LEU A 25 -18.22 -2.57 11.58
C LEU A 25 -17.77 -3.76 10.74
N PHE A 26 -18.67 -4.31 9.93
CA PHE A 26 -18.31 -5.39 9.01
C PHE A 26 -17.37 -4.93 7.90
N ARG A 27 -17.56 -3.71 7.36
CA ARG A 27 -16.63 -3.13 6.38
C ARG A 27 -15.24 -2.92 6.98
N ALA A 28 -15.17 -2.29 8.16
CA ALA A 28 -13.93 -2.12 8.91
C ALA A 28 -13.24 -3.47 9.16
N PHE A 29 -14.00 -4.50 9.56
CA PHE A 29 -13.47 -5.85 9.78
C PHE A 29 -12.92 -6.46 8.48
N THR A 30 -13.63 -6.32 7.35
CA THR A 30 -13.13 -6.75 6.03
C THR A 30 -11.84 -6.01 5.63
N GLU A 31 -11.81 -4.69 5.80
CA GLU A 31 -10.63 -3.88 5.48
C GLU A 31 -9.42 -4.26 6.35
N MET A 32 -9.65 -4.58 7.63
CA MET A 32 -8.60 -5.05 8.55
C MET A 32 -8.06 -6.41 8.12
N ILE A 33 -8.93 -7.37 7.78
CA ILE A 33 -8.57 -8.69 7.25
C ILE A 33 -7.69 -8.54 6.00
N ASP A 34 -8.12 -7.71 5.05
CA ASP A 34 -7.37 -7.44 3.82
C ASP A 34 -6.03 -6.74 4.12
N GLY A 35 -6.03 -5.79 5.05
CA GLY A 35 -4.83 -5.07 5.50
C GLY A 35 -3.77 -6.02 6.07
N VAL A 36 -4.16 -6.89 7.01
CA VAL A 36 -3.27 -7.89 7.62
C VAL A 36 -2.76 -8.89 6.58
N ASN A 37 -3.61 -9.37 5.67
CA ASN A 37 -3.16 -10.27 4.61
C ASN A 37 -2.14 -9.62 3.67
N ASN A 38 -2.30 -8.33 3.34
CA ASN A 38 -1.32 -7.59 2.53
C ASN A 38 0.00 -7.37 3.29
N LEU A 39 -0.07 -7.17 4.62
CA LEU A 39 1.11 -7.07 5.48
C LEU A 39 1.89 -8.39 5.54
N ASP A 40 1.21 -9.50 5.82
CA ASP A 40 1.83 -10.83 5.83
C ASP A 40 2.51 -11.15 4.50
N HIS A 41 1.85 -10.82 3.38
CA HIS A 41 2.43 -11.01 2.06
C HIS A 41 3.68 -10.15 1.84
N LEU A 42 3.64 -8.86 2.20
CA LEU A 42 4.78 -7.95 2.08
C LEU A 42 5.98 -8.42 2.91
N ILE A 43 5.74 -8.90 4.15
CA ILE A 43 6.78 -9.47 5.01
C ILE A 43 7.34 -10.73 4.35
N ALA A 44 6.48 -11.65 3.89
CA ALA A 44 6.93 -12.91 3.28
C ALA A 44 7.70 -12.71 1.96
N GLU A 45 7.40 -11.66 1.18
CA GLU A 45 8.16 -11.29 -0.03
C GLU A 45 9.64 -11.02 0.28
N THR A 46 9.98 -10.57 1.51
CA THR A 46 11.37 -10.36 1.92
C THR A 46 12.16 -11.65 2.03
N VAL A 47 11.50 -12.79 2.29
CA VAL A 47 12.13 -14.12 2.34
C VAL A 47 12.19 -14.76 0.95
N ASN A 48 11.18 -14.50 0.11
CA ASN A 48 11.17 -14.99 -1.26
C ASN A 48 10.26 -14.15 -2.17
N SER A 49 10.79 -13.72 -3.31
CA SER A 49 10.08 -12.88 -4.28
C SER A 49 8.91 -13.55 -5.03
N SER A 50 8.65 -14.85 -4.82
CA SER A 50 7.61 -15.62 -5.52
C SER A 50 6.57 -16.21 -4.57
N VAL A 51 6.31 -15.54 -3.45
CA VAL A 51 5.33 -15.94 -2.46
C VAL A 51 3.91 -15.74 -2.97
N LYS A 52 3.01 -16.65 -2.59
CA LYS A 52 1.56 -16.47 -2.67
C LYS A 52 0.95 -16.53 -1.27
N SER A 53 0.13 -15.54 -0.91
CA SER A 53 -0.61 -15.49 0.35
C SER A 53 -2.09 -15.81 0.17
N LYS A 54 -2.64 -16.56 1.11
CA LYS A 54 -4.09 -16.77 1.26
C LYS A 54 -4.45 -16.77 2.75
N ILE A 55 -5.40 -15.92 3.14
CA ILE A 55 -6.01 -15.98 4.46
C ILE A 55 -7.21 -16.95 4.44
N VAL A 56 -7.40 -17.70 5.52
CA VAL A 56 -8.52 -18.61 5.70
C VAL A 56 -9.20 -18.32 7.04
N LEU A 57 -10.52 -18.11 6.99
CA LEU A 57 -11.37 -17.99 8.17
C LEU A 57 -11.61 -19.38 8.77
N ASP A 58 -11.33 -19.53 10.06
CA ASP A 58 -11.51 -20.75 10.83
C ASP A 58 -12.86 -20.75 11.59
N ASP A 59 -13.15 -19.70 12.37
CA ASP A 59 -14.39 -19.59 13.19
C ASP A 59 -14.79 -18.13 13.51
N ILE A 60 -16.04 -17.90 13.93
CA ILE A 60 -16.59 -16.60 14.41
C ILE A 60 -17.40 -16.76 15.71
N GLU A 61 -17.02 -16.05 16.78
CA GLU A 61 -17.74 -16.05 18.09
C GLU A 61 -18.60 -14.78 18.35
N LYS A 62 -19.56 -14.84 19.30
CA LYS A 62 -20.56 -13.77 19.59
C LYS A 62 -20.27 -12.96 20.87
N GLY A 63 -20.47 -11.65 20.80
CA GLY A 63 -20.33 -10.68 21.92
C GLY A 63 -19.39 -9.51 21.57
N SER A 64 -18.45 -9.83 20.69
CA SER A 64 -17.54 -9.04 19.85
C SER A 64 -17.46 -9.81 18.51
N ILE A 65 -16.97 -9.23 17.41
CA ILE A 65 -16.68 -10.05 16.22
C ILE A 65 -15.26 -10.56 16.41
N ILE A 66 -15.12 -11.83 16.79
CA ILE A 66 -13.82 -12.49 16.84
C ILE A 66 -13.75 -13.38 15.62
N GLY A 67 -12.84 -13.08 14.69
CA GLY A 67 -12.51 -13.98 13.59
C GLY A 67 -11.20 -14.69 13.91
N ARG A 68 -11.22 -16.02 13.85
CA ARG A 68 -10.00 -16.83 13.90
C ARG A 68 -9.51 -17.06 12.48
N PHE A 69 -8.23 -16.81 12.23
CA PHE A 69 -7.64 -16.88 10.91
C PHE A 69 -6.34 -17.66 10.92
N TRP A 70 -5.97 -18.15 9.74
CA TRP A 70 -4.60 -18.54 9.47
C TRP A 70 -4.18 -18.10 8.09
N SER A 71 -2.92 -17.67 7.98
CA SER A 71 -2.28 -17.32 6.72
C SER A 71 -1.56 -18.54 6.17
N ALA A 72 -1.95 -18.94 4.96
CA ALA A 72 -1.29 -19.97 4.17
C ALA A 72 -0.33 -19.28 3.19
N LEU A 73 0.97 -19.37 3.45
CA LEU A 73 1.99 -18.79 2.58
C LEU A 73 2.69 -19.91 1.82
N THR A 74 2.62 -19.86 0.50
CA THR A 74 3.39 -20.77 -0.36
C THR A 74 4.69 -20.09 -0.75
N ILE A 75 5.80 -20.64 -0.28
CA ILE A 75 7.16 -20.21 -0.63
C ILE A 75 7.69 -21.18 -1.70
N ASN A 76 8.03 -20.62 -2.87
CA ASN A 76 8.46 -21.30 -4.09
C ASN A 76 7.37 -22.10 -4.84
N GLU A 77 7.20 -21.78 -6.13
CA GLU A 77 6.66 -22.72 -7.12
C GLU A 77 7.79 -23.61 -7.65
N ASP A 78 7.47 -24.82 -8.11
CA ASP A 78 8.47 -25.80 -8.55
C ASP A 78 9.45 -25.16 -9.57
N SER A 79 10.76 -25.41 -9.36
CA SER A 79 11.92 -25.00 -10.19
C SER A 79 12.84 -23.88 -9.68
N LYS A 80 12.61 -23.28 -8.50
CA LYS A 80 13.59 -22.36 -7.88
C LYS A 80 14.44 -23.06 -6.81
N ILE A 81 15.76 -23.01 -6.94
CA ILE A 81 16.72 -23.50 -5.95
C ILE A 81 16.73 -22.51 -4.78
N ASP A 82 16.64 -23.01 -3.53
CA ASP A 82 17.38 -22.37 -2.44
C ASP A 82 17.60 -23.25 -1.20
N ASN A 83 18.64 -22.91 -0.43
CA ASN A 83 18.79 -23.25 0.99
C ASN A 83 17.74 -22.43 1.78
N SER A 84 16.50 -22.89 1.80
CA SER A 84 15.44 -22.24 2.59
C SER A 84 15.71 -22.46 4.09
N PRO A 85 15.61 -21.40 4.92
CA PRO A 85 15.55 -21.51 6.38
C PRO A 85 14.45 -22.46 6.86
N GLU A 86 14.48 -22.85 8.14
CA GLU A 86 13.46 -23.75 8.69
C GLU A 86 12.07 -23.11 8.67
N ASN A 87 11.00 -23.94 8.65
CA ASN A 87 9.62 -23.41 8.60
C ASN A 87 9.30 -22.55 9.83
N GLU A 88 9.75 -23.01 10.99
CA GLU A 88 9.49 -22.39 12.28
C GLU A 88 10.10 -20.98 12.35
N GLU A 89 11.35 -20.80 11.91
CA GLU A 89 12.02 -19.49 11.85
C GLU A 89 11.25 -18.48 10.97
N ILE A 90 10.72 -18.94 9.83
CA ILE A 90 9.96 -18.08 8.92
C ILE A 90 8.58 -17.75 9.51
N GLU A 91 7.90 -18.74 10.11
CA GLU A 91 6.60 -18.55 10.77
C GLU A 91 6.71 -17.55 11.94
N GLU A 92 7.74 -17.71 12.77
CA GLU A 92 8.06 -16.78 13.86
C GLU A 92 8.37 -15.39 13.31
N TYR A 93 9.26 -15.26 12.32
CA TYR A 93 9.58 -13.96 11.72
C TYR A 93 8.33 -13.21 11.24
N ILE A 94 7.39 -13.90 10.58
CA ILE A 94 6.13 -13.30 10.12
C ILE A 94 5.28 -12.86 11.31
N GLU A 95 5.13 -13.69 12.34
CA GLU A 95 4.37 -13.32 13.53
C GLU A 95 4.97 -12.11 14.24
N GLU A 96 6.29 -12.12 14.43
CA GLU A 96 7.02 -11.08 15.15
C GLU A 96 6.98 -9.74 14.40
N SER A 97 7.18 -9.78 13.09
CA SER A 97 7.16 -8.61 12.21
C SER A 97 5.77 -8.00 12.09
N ARG A 98 4.73 -8.84 12.01
CA ARG A 98 3.33 -8.39 12.03
C ARG A 98 3.00 -7.71 13.36
N ALA A 99 3.38 -8.31 14.48
CA ALA A 99 3.14 -7.74 15.79
C ALA A 99 3.85 -6.38 15.98
N GLU A 100 5.11 -6.26 15.54
CA GLU A 100 5.86 -5.01 15.60
C GLU A 100 5.21 -3.91 14.73
N THR A 101 4.73 -4.27 13.53
CA THR A 101 4.05 -3.32 12.63
C THR A 101 2.69 -2.87 13.19
N LEU A 102 1.91 -3.77 13.80
CA LEU A 102 0.63 -3.39 14.41
C LEU A 102 0.83 -2.60 15.71
N LYS A 103 1.92 -2.85 16.43
CA LYS A 103 2.33 -2.04 17.58
C LYS A 103 2.69 -0.62 17.15
N PHE A 104 3.41 -0.45 16.04
CA PHE A 104 3.67 0.86 15.45
C PHE A 104 2.35 1.64 15.21
N ILE A 105 1.33 0.95 14.68
CA ILE A 105 0.01 1.53 14.44
C ILE A 105 -0.71 1.89 15.74
N SER A 106 -0.69 1.00 16.74
CA SER A 106 -1.36 1.25 18.03
C SER A 106 -0.68 2.38 18.83
N GLU A 107 0.63 2.57 18.64
CA GLU A 107 1.40 3.70 19.18
C GLU A 107 1.21 5.00 18.39
N LYS A 108 0.40 4.98 17.32
CA LYS A 108 0.08 6.12 16.46
C LYS A 108 1.30 6.78 15.79
N LYS A 109 2.33 5.99 15.50
CA LYS A 109 3.50 6.45 14.75
C LYS A 109 3.15 6.64 13.28
N SER A 110 3.74 7.64 12.63
CA SER A 110 3.39 8.01 11.24
C SER A 110 4.51 8.75 10.49
N SER A 111 5.61 9.12 11.16
CA SER A 111 6.69 9.88 10.52
C SER A 111 7.59 9.01 9.67
N VAL A 112 8.38 9.65 8.80
CA VAL A 112 9.39 8.97 7.99
C VAL A 112 10.47 8.33 8.86
N GLU A 113 10.87 9.00 9.93
CA GLU A 113 11.83 8.50 10.91
C GLU A 113 11.30 7.27 11.64
N ASP A 114 10.04 7.30 12.08
CA ASP A 114 9.41 6.13 12.71
C ASP A 114 9.38 4.94 11.75
N LEU A 115 9.09 5.17 10.47
CA LEU A 115 9.08 4.11 9.44
C LEU A 115 10.46 3.50 9.20
N LYS A 116 11.51 4.32 9.21
CA LYS A 116 12.89 3.84 9.13
C LYS A 116 13.25 3.01 10.36
N GLU A 117 12.80 3.42 11.54
CA GLU A 117 12.97 2.64 12.77
C GLU A 117 12.24 1.29 12.68
N LEU A 118 10.98 1.28 12.25
CA LEU A 118 10.21 0.06 12.03
C LEU A 118 10.94 -0.88 11.05
N ALA A 119 11.34 -0.39 9.88
CA ALA A 119 12.06 -1.20 8.89
C ALA A 119 13.35 -1.82 9.46
N ASN A 120 14.08 -1.06 10.28
CA ASN A 120 15.27 -1.56 10.98
C ASN A 120 14.92 -2.61 12.05
N ASN A 121 13.81 -2.45 12.78
CA ASN A 121 13.35 -3.45 13.74
C ASN A 121 12.97 -4.75 13.01
N LEU A 122 12.24 -4.67 11.89
CA LEU A 122 11.90 -5.84 11.08
C LEU A 122 13.15 -6.54 10.53
N LYS A 123 14.17 -5.78 10.14
CA LYS A 123 15.48 -6.34 9.74
C LYS A 123 16.15 -7.10 10.88
N LYS A 124 16.18 -6.53 12.09
CA LYS A 124 16.75 -7.22 13.27
C LYS A 124 16.03 -8.52 13.59
N ILE A 125 14.69 -8.55 13.50
CA ILE A 125 13.91 -9.78 13.68
C ILE A 125 14.36 -10.83 12.64
N ALA A 126 14.56 -10.44 11.38
CA ALA A 126 15.06 -11.35 10.34
C ALA A 126 16.48 -11.88 10.64
N GLU A 127 17.37 -11.03 11.16
CA GLU A 127 18.74 -11.40 11.57
C GLU A 127 18.73 -12.37 12.75
N GLU A 128 17.90 -12.13 13.76
CA GLU A 128 17.76 -13.00 14.94
C GLU A 128 17.27 -14.42 14.58
N LYS A 129 16.51 -14.54 13.48
CA LYS A 129 15.99 -15.82 12.95
C LYS A 129 16.87 -16.41 11.84
N SER A 130 18.09 -15.90 11.66
CA SER A 130 19.03 -16.34 10.61
C SER A 130 18.47 -16.27 9.17
N LEU A 131 17.39 -15.52 8.95
CA LEU A 131 16.78 -15.38 7.62
C LEU A 131 17.56 -14.43 6.73
N ALA A 132 18.21 -13.43 7.34
CA ALA A 132 19.08 -12.47 6.64
C ALA A 132 20.29 -13.14 5.97
N ASP A 133 20.68 -14.33 6.42
CA ASP A 133 21.76 -15.13 5.83
C ASP A 133 21.31 -15.94 4.60
N SER A 134 20.01 -15.97 4.30
CA SER A 134 19.48 -16.68 3.14
C SER A 134 19.74 -15.92 1.83
N PHE A 135 20.00 -16.65 0.74
CA PHE A 135 20.26 -16.05 -0.58
C PHE A 135 19.09 -15.25 -1.15
N ASN A 136 17.88 -15.48 -0.65
CA ASN A 136 16.66 -14.82 -1.11
C ASN A 136 16.19 -13.66 -0.21
N TYR A 137 16.90 -13.36 0.88
CA TYR A 137 16.51 -12.25 1.75
C TYR A 137 16.69 -10.89 1.07
N ALA A 138 15.67 -10.04 1.16
CA ALA A 138 15.72 -8.64 0.73
C ALA A 138 15.19 -7.73 1.84
N GLU A 139 15.81 -6.55 1.99
CA GLU A 139 15.31 -5.54 2.92
C GLU A 139 13.90 -5.05 2.53
N HIS A 140 13.13 -4.65 3.54
CA HIS A 140 11.77 -4.17 3.35
C HIS A 140 11.74 -2.91 2.48
N ASP A 141 10.88 -2.92 1.47
CA ASP A 141 10.55 -1.72 0.70
C ASP A 141 9.73 -0.77 1.60
N ILE A 142 10.39 0.28 2.10
CA ILE A 142 9.80 1.27 3.02
C ILE A 142 8.58 1.95 2.40
N LEU A 143 8.57 2.19 1.08
CA LEU A 143 7.44 2.83 0.40
C LEU A 143 6.23 1.90 0.34
N LYS A 144 6.45 0.60 0.06
CA LYS A 144 5.38 -0.40 0.14
C LYS A 144 4.88 -0.55 1.58
N LEU A 145 5.78 -0.59 2.57
CA LEU A 145 5.42 -0.69 3.98
C LEU A 145 4.54 0.48 4.42
N ALA A 146 4.92 1.71 4.08
CA ALA A 146 4.13 2.91 4.33
C ALA A 146 2.70 2.83 3.74
N LYS A 147 2.58 2.37 2.49
CA LYS A 147 1.28 2.19 1.81
C LYS A 147 0.43 1.12 2.49
N THR A 148 1.03 0.00 2.89
CA THR A 148 0.33 -1.08 3.61
C THR A 148 -0.15 -0.61 4.98
N ILE A 149 0.68 0.11 5.74
CA ILE A 149 0.29 0.68 7.04
C ILE A 149 -0.86 1.66 6.88
N ASN A 150 -0.81 2.55 5.88
CA ASN A 150 -1.92 3.45 5.59
C ASN A 150 -3.22 2.71 5.31
N LYS A 151 -3.18 1.60 4.55
CA LYS A 151 -4.36 0.77 4.28
C LYS A 151 -4.91 0.10 5.54
N ILE A 152 -4.05 -0.33 6.46
CA ILE A 152 -4.49 -0.85 7.75
C ILE A 152 -5.11 0.28 8.59
N ASN A 153 -4.51 1.47 8.62
CA ASN A 153 -5.08 2.63 9.32
C ASN A 153 -6.46 3.01 8.77
N GLU A 154 -6.65 2.97 7.45
CA GLU A 154 -7.95 3.23 6.79
C GLU A 154 -9.04 2.31 7.34
N SER A 155 -8.75 1.03 7.61
CA SER A 155 -9.71 0.08 8.21
C SER A 155 -10.22 0.49 9.60
N THR A 156 -9.49 1.38 10.28
CA THR A 156 -9.86 1.89 11.60
C THR A 156 -10.71 3.16 11.53
N GLU A 157 -10.78 3.86 10.39
CA GLU A 157 -11.45 5.17 10.26
C GLU A 157 -12.94 5.12 10.61
N GLU A 158 -13.59 3.99 10.32
CA GLU A 158 -15.01 3.76 10.62
C GLU A 158 -15.27 3.45 12.10
N LEU A 159 -14.24 3.30 12.94
CA LEU A 159 -14.35 3.01 14.37
C LEU A 159 -14.56 4.28 15.20
N ASN A 160 -15.46 4.20 16.19
CA ASN A 160 -15.59 5.25 17.20
C ASN A 160 -14.55 5.12 18.33
N GLU A 161 -14.45 6.13 19.21
CA GLU A 161 -13.45 6.21 20.28
C GLU A 161 -13.44 5.02 21.26
N LYS A 162 -14.56 4.30 21.35
CA LYS A 162 -14.77 3.17 22.27
C LYS A 162 -14.63 1.81 21.57
N GLU A 163 -14.41 1.81 20.27
CA GLU A 163 -14.15 0.64 19.45
C GLU A 163 -12.64 0.53 19.18
N SER A 164 -12.16 -0.68 18.99
CA SER A 164 -10.77 -0.97 18.64
C SER A 164 -10.64 -2.35 18.05
N PHE A 165 -9.58 -2.55 17.28
CA PHE A 165 -9.09 -3.88 16.96
C PHE A 165 -8.07 -4.34 18.00
N GLU A 166 -8.07 -5.66 18.18
CA GLU A 166 -7.08 -6.42 18.90
C GLU A 166 -6.61 -7.56 18.00
N LEU A 167 -5.30 -7.74 17.89
CA LEU A 167 -4.70 -8.92 17.26
C LEU A 167 -4.10 -9.81 18.35
N LYS A 168 -4.40 -11.10 18.29
CA LYS A 168 -3.80 -12.11 19.16
C LYS A 168 -3.19 -13.24 18.33
N SER A 169 -1.94 -13.61 18.63
CA SER A 169 -1.24 -14.78 18.12
C SER A 169 -0.76 -15.63 19.30
N GLU A 170 -0.17 -16.81 19.05
CA GLU A 170 0.16 -17.79 20.12
C GLU A 170 0.94 -17.16 21.28
N ASN A 171 1.87 -16.23 21.00
CA ASN A 171 2.70 -15.60 22.02
C ASN A 171 2.62 -14.07 22.05
N ARG A 172 1.73 -13.44 21.27
CA ARG A 172 1.67 -11.98 21.13
C ARG A 172 0.24 -11.45 21.18
N GLU A 173 0.07 -10.29 21.79
CA GLU A 173 -1.22 -9.62 21.88
C GLU A 173 -1.01 -8.12 21.66
N ILE A 174 -1.60 -7.59 20.59
CA ILE A 174 -1.57 -6.17 20.26
C ILE A 174 -2.97 -5.61 20.45
N LYS A 175 -3.10 -4.68 21.39
CA LYS A 175 -4.38 -4.04 21.76
C LYS A 175 -4.43 -2.60 21.28
N ASN A 176 -5.64 -2.03 21.32
CA ASN A 176 -5.90 -0.61 21.11
C ASN A 176 -5.52 -0.08 19.72
N ILE A 177 -5.67 -0.90 18.68
CA ILE A 177 -5.60 -0.41 17.30
C ILE A 177 -6.89 0.38 17.03
N LYS A 178 -6.78 1.70 16.99
CA LYS A 178 -7.92 2.64 16.98
C LYS A 178 -7.80 3.65 15.85
N SER A 179 -8.93 4.31 15.56
CA SER A 179 -8.95 5.49 14.71
C SER A 179 -8.07 6.64 15.23
N GLY A 180 -7.69 7.51 14.30
CA GLY A 180 -6.95 8.74 14.61
C GLY A 180 -5.44 8.56 14.73
N THR A 181 -4.88 7.56 14.04
CA THR A 181 -3.47 7.60 13.62
C THR A 181 -3.36 8.48 12.39
N GLU A 182 -2.39 9.39 12.35
CA GLU A 182 -2.16 10.22 11.17
C GLU A 182 -1.76 9.35 9.98
N LYS A 183 -2.31 9.65 8.81
CA LYS A 183 -1.91 8.98 7.57
C LYS A 183 -0.46 9.35 7.26
N ILE A 184 0.36 8.34 7.00
CA ILE A 184 1.75 8.55 6.57
C ILE A 184 1.73 9.30 5.24
N ASP A 185 2.49 10.40 5.17
CA ASP A 185 2.70 11.15 3.94
C ASP A 185 3.62 10.37 2.98
N ILE A 186 3.01 9.78 1.95
CA ILE A 186 3.71 8.98 0.95
C ILE A 186 4.69 9.85 0.13
N ASP A 187 4.35 11.12 -0.13
CA ASP A 187 5.24 12.01 -0.89
C ASP A 187 6.47 12.39 -0.04
N ALA A 188 6.29 12.61 1.26
CA ALA A 188 7.40 12.80 2.20
C ALA A 188 8.31 11.57 2.27
N VAL A 189 7.75 10.35 2.30
CA VAL A 189 8.52 9.10 2.27
C VAL A 189 9.30 8.98 0.95
N GLU A 190 8.65 9.22 -0.21
CA GLU A 190 9.34 9.20 -1.51
C GLU A 190 10.52 10.17 -1.52
N ASN A 191 10.31 11.42 -1.08
CA ASN A 191 11.35 12.44 -1.03
C ASN A 191 12.51 12.00 -0.14
N ALA A 192 12.23 11.45 1.04
CA ALA A 192 13.26 11.02 1.98
C ALA A 192 14.07 9.80 1.52
N LEU A 193 13.55 9.01 0.57
CA LEU A 193 14.23 7.88 -0.04
C LEU A 193 14.93 8.24 -1.36
N THR A 194 14.69 9.45 -1.89
CA THR A 194 15.25 9.91 -3.16
C THR A 194 16.68 10.39 -2.97
N GLU A 195 17.62 9.77 -3.69
CA GLU A 195 19.00 10.24 -3.80
C GLU A 195 19.19 11.04 -5.10
N ASN A 196 18.62 10.53 -6.20
CA ASN A 196 18.71 11.17 -7.51
C ASN A 196 17.32 11.41 -8.08
N GLU A 197 17.12 12.59 -8.65
CA GLU A 197 15.90 12.97 -9.36
C GLU A 197 16.25 13.34 -10.80
N ILE A 198 15.59 12.68 -11.75
CA ILE A 198 15.68 13.02 -13.17
C ILE A 198 14.37 13.67 -13.57
N VAL A 199 14.47 14.91 -14.05
CA VAL A 199 13.33 15.67 -14.57
C VAL A 199 13.49 15.84 -16.07
N ASN A 200 12.53 15.33 -16.84
CA ASN A 200 12.46 15.50 -18.29
C ASN A 200 11.21 16.27 -18.66
N GLU A 201 11.36 17.21 -19.60
CA GLU A 201 10.23 17.90 -20.20
C GLU A 201 10.13 17.52 -21.68
N THR A 202 9.00 16.95 -22.09
CA THR A 202 8.79 16.48 -23.46
C THR A 202 7.44 16.94 -24.01
N GLU A 203 7.36 17.13 -25.32
CA GLU A 203 6.08 17.33 -25.98
C GLU A 203 5.44 15.98 -26.31
N MET A 204 4.18 15.81 -25.95
CA MET A 204 3.41 14.60 -26.23
C MET A 204 2.03 14.94 -26.78
N ILE A 205 1.43 13.98 -27.48
CA ILE A 205 0.02 14.03 -27.88
C ILE A 205 -0.71 12.93 -27.12
N TYR A 206 -1.74 13.33 -26.38
CA TYR A 206 -2.60 12.42 -25.62
C TYR A 206 -4.03 12.52 -26.12
N LEU A 207 -4.63 11.36 -26.42
CA LEU A 207 -6.05 11.25 -26.75
C LEU A 207 -6.88 11.30 -25.47
N ILE A 208 -7.85 12.20 -25.39
CA ILE A 208 -8.75 12.34 -24.24
C ILE A 208 -9.70 11.16 -24.22
N LYS A 209 -9.69 10.39 -23.13
CA LYS A 209 -10.69 9.35 -22.84
C LYS A 209 -11.79 9.88 -21.94
N LYS A 210 -11.42 10.61 -20.88
CA LYS A 210 -12.36 11.25 -19.95
C LYS A 210 -11.74 12.53 -19.39
N PRO A 211 -12.28 13.71 -19.72
CA PRO A 211 -11.86 14.97 -19.10
C PRO A 211 -12.33 15.06 -17.64
N ASP A 212 -11.63 15.84 -16.83
CA ASP A 212 -12.08 16.19 -15.49
C ASP A 212 -12.75 17.57 -15.48
N PHE A 213 -14.07 17.56 -15.30
CA PHE A 213 -14.89 18.77 -15.22
C PHE A 213 -14.98 19.35 -13.81
N LEU A 214 -14.56 18.61 -12.77
CA LEU A 214 -14.66 19.05 -11.37
C LEU A 214 -13.37 19.70 -10.86
N GLY A 215 -12.25 19.52 -11.56
CA GLY A 215 -11.01 20.30 -11.38
C GLY A 215 -10.02 19.74 -10.36
N ASP A 216 -10.41 18.72 -9.60
CA ASP A 216 -9.63 18.18 -8.48
C ASP A 216 -8.93 16.84 -8.80
N SER A 217 -9.10 16.32 -10.01
CA SER A 217 -8.70 14.95 -10.37
C SER A 217 -7.84 14.85 -11.63
N ALA A 218 -7.15 13.72 -11.75
CA ALA A 218 -6.38 13.38 -12.94
C ALA A 218 -7.32 13.10 -14.13
N TRP A 219 -6.93 13.59 -15.31
CA TRP A 219 -7.62 13.35 -16.56
C TRP A 219 -7.26 11.96 -17.08
N SER A 220 -8.22 11.26 -17.70
CA SER A 220 -7.95 9.98 -18.34
C SER A 220 -7.63 10.18 -19.82
N PHE A 221 -6.44 9.72 -20.19
CA PHE A 221 -5.89 9.79 -21.54
C PHE A 221 -5.56 8.42 -22.12
N LYS A 222 -5.33 8.37 -23.42
CA LYS A 222 -4.63 7.29 -24.12
C LYS A 222 -3.39 7.82 -24.84
N HIS A 223 -2.33 7.02 -24.84
CA HIS A 223 -1.14 7.21 -25.66
C HIS A 223 -0.85 5.90 -26.40
N GLY A 224 -1.12 5.90 -27.71
CA GLY A 224 -1.28 4.66 -28.46
C GLY A 224 -2.35 3.76 -27.81
N ASN A 225 -1.96 2.54 -27.45
CA ASN A 225 -2.87 1.56 -26.80
C ASN A 225 -2.89 1.65 -25.27
N LYS A 226 -2.01 2.45 -24.64
CA LYS A 226 -1.91 2.54 -23.18
C LYS A 226 -2.85 3.61 -22.66
N SER A 227 -3.61 3.28 -21.61
CA SER A 227 -4.36 4.28 -20.86
C SER A 227 -3.44 4.94 -19.83
N ALA A 228 -3.58 6.24 -19.63
CA ALA A 228 -2.84 7.02 -18.64
C ALA A 228 -3.80 7.90 -17.86
N SER A 229 -3.53 8.09 -16.57
CA SER A 229 -4.24 9.05 -15.72
C SER A 229 -3.24 10.15 -15.36
N ILE A 230 -3.44 11.36 -15.88
CA ILE A 230 -2.44 12.44 -15.79
C ILE A 230 -3.11 13.71 -15.31
N LYS A 231 -2.50 14.36 -14.30
CA LYS A 231 -2.93 15.67 -13.81
C LYS A 231 -2.49 16.76 -14.79
N ILE A 232 -3.37 17.73 -15.03
CA ILE A 232 -3.03 18.97 -15.72
C ILE A 232 -2.81 20.05 -14.66
N SER A 233 -1.67 20.73 -14.71
CA SER A 233 -1.34 21.84 -13.81
C SER A 233 -1.24 23.18 -14.54
N HIS A 234 -1.70 23.22 -15.79
CA HIS A 234 -1.81 24.43 -16.59
C HIS A 234 -3.08 25.23 -16.21
N LEU A 235 -3.01 25.96 -15.09
CA LEU A 235 -4.15 26.65 -14.47
C LEU A 235 -4.91 27.55 -15.46
N GLU A 236 -4.21 28.41 -16.20
CA GLU A 236 -4.85 29.32 -17.17
C GLU A 236 -5.67 28.61 -18.27
N TRP A 237 -5.24 27.40 -18.67
CA TRP A 237 -5.97 26.61 -19.66
C TRP A 237 -7.16 25.89 -19.03
N LEU A 238 -6.99 25.35 -17.82
CA LEU A 238 -8.08 24.73 -17.07
C LEU A 238 -9.21 25.72 -16.80
N GLU A 239 -8.90 26.95 -16.40
CA GLU A 239 -9.90 28.01 -16.21
C GLU A 239 -10.70 28.29 -17.50
N LYS A 240 -10.03 28.29 -18.67
CA LYS A 240 -10.70 28.46 -19.97
C LYS A 240 -11.57 27.26 -20.32
N PHE A 241 -11.13 26.05 -20.00
CA PHE A 241 -11.92 24.83 -20.18
C PHE A 241 -13.16 24.81 -19.27
N HIS A 242 -12.99 25.04 -17.96
CA HIS A 242 -14.08 25.04 -16.98
C HIS A 242 -15.09 26.17 -17.20
N SER A 243 -14.65 27.32 -17.70
CA SER A 243 -15.54 28.42 -18.11
C SER A 243 -16.22 28.19 -19.48
N GLY A 244 -15.96 27.07 -20.16
CA GLY A 244 -16.55 26.73 -21.46
C GLY A 244 -15.97 27.53 -22.64
N LYS A 245 -14.90 28.31 -22.45
CA LYS A 245 -14.21 29.04 -23.53
C LYS A 245 -13.41 28.10 -24.43
N ILE A 246 -12.96 26.97 -23.89
CA ILE A 246 -12.36 25.85 -24.63
C ILE A 246 -13.24 24.64 -24.41
N ILE A 247 -13.73 24.05 -25.48
CA ILE A 247 -14.53 22.82 -25.44
C ILE A 247 -13.61 21.70 -25.88
N VAL A 248 -13.52 20.64 -25.07
CA VAL A 248 -12.89 19.38 -25.47
C VAL A 248 -13.81 18.23 -25.10
N VAL A 249 -13.85 17.22 -25.95
CA VAL A 249 -14.68 16.02 -25.74
C VAL A 249 -13.83 14.75 -25.75
N PRO A 250 -14.31 13.65 -25.16
CA PRO A 250 -13.69 12.34 -25.38
C PRO A 250 -13.51 12.06 -26.89
N GLY A 251 -12.29 11.68 -27.28
CA GLY A 251 -11.90 11.51 -28.68
C GLY A 251 -11.03 12.64 -29.23
N ASP A 252 -11.11 13.85 -28.68
CA ASP A 252 -10.14 14.91 -29.01
C ASP A 252 -8.75 14.56 -28.46
N SER A 253 -7.70 15.14 -29.01
CA SER A 253 -6.34 14.99 -28.50
C SER A 253 -5.77 16.32 -28.01
N LEU A 254 -4.96 16.28 -26.95
CA LEU A 254 -4.21 17.44 -26.49
C LEU A 254 -2.75 17.27 -26.91
N LYS A 255 -2.21 18.27 -27.61
CA LYS A 255 -0.76 18.46 -27.70
C LYS A 255 -0.31 19.19 -26.45
N VAL A 256 0.59 18.58 -25.68
CA VAL A 256 0.96 19.03 -24.34
C VAL A 256 2.46 19.01 -24.13
N LYS A 257 2.93 19.84 -23.22
CA LYS A 257 4.25 19.71 -22.61
C LYS A 257 4.08 18.99 -21.27
N VAL A 258 4.82 17.91 -21.10
CA VAL A 258 4.73 16.99 -19.96
C VAL A 258 6.03 17.05 -19.20
N LYS A 259 5.93 17.14 -17.88
CA LYS A 259 7.06 16.94 -16.96
C LYS A 259 7.00 15.51 -16.44
N GLN A 260 8.03 14.72 -16.75
CA GLN A 260 8.28 13.43 -16.15
C GLN A 260 9.31 13.59 -15.04
N THR A 261 8.96 13.17 -13.83
CA THR A 261 9.84 13.20 -12.66
C THR A 261 10.08 11.76 -12.22
N SER A 262 11.30 11.26 -12.45
CA SER A 262 11.73 9.92 -12.06
C SER A 262 12.69 10.03 -10.88
N LYS A 263 12.33 9.41 -9.76
CA LYS A 263 13.10 9.42 -8.52
C LYS A 263 13.75 8.08 -8.29
N TYR A 264 15.02 8.10 -7.90
CA TYR A 264 15.83 6.91 -7.67
C TYR A 264 16.42 6.92 -6.27
N ASN A 265 16.49 5.76 -5.64
CA ASN A 265 17.18 5.60 -4.37
C ASN A 265 18.71 5.49 -4.55
N THR A 266 19.41 5.33 -3.44
CA THR A 266 20.88 5.22 -3.36
C THR A 266 21.45 4.06 -4.18
N ASN A 267 20.68 2.99 -4.37
CA ASN A 267 21.07 1.83 -5.17
C ASN A 267 20.74 1.98 -6.67
N GLY A 268 20.16 3.12 -7.07
CA GLY A 268 19.74 3.39 -8.44
C GLY A 268 18.41 2.72 -8.84
N TYR A 269 17.64 2.18 -7.88
CA TYR A 269 16.31 1.65 -8.16
C TYR A 269 15.29 2.79 -8.28
N LEU A 270 14.42 2.69 -9.29
CA LEU A 270 13.32 3.63 -9.50
C LEU A 270 12.27 3.44 -8.40
N ILE A 271 12.07 4.48 -7.58
CA ILE A 271 11.12 4.48 -6.45
C ILE A 271 9.80 5.17 -6.80
N SER A 272 9.83 6.16 -7.70
CA SER A 272 8.64 6.88 -8.15
C SER A 272 8.85 7.41 -9.56
N ASP A 273 7.82 7.33 -10.39
CA ASP A 273 7.80 7.91 -11.73
C ASP A 273 6.46 8.61 -11.95
N LYS A 274 6.50 9.95 -11.96
CA LYS A 274 5.30 10.80 -12.01
C LYS A 274 5.29 11.60 -13.31
N LEU A 275 4.15 11.56 -13.99
CA LEU A 275 3.87 12.35 -15.19
C LEU A 275 2.85 13.45 -14.86
N GLU A 276 3.14 14.67 -15.29
CA GLU A 276 2.28 15.83 -15.10
C GLU A 276 2.24 16.67 -16.39
N ILE A 277 1.05 17.05 -16.85
CA ILE A 277 0.90 18.00 -17.94
C ILE A 277 1.07 19.41 -17.36
N ILE A 278 2.23 20.00 -17.63
CA ILE A 278 2.56 21.36 -17.16
C ILE A 278 2.04 22.44 -18.11
N LYS A 279 1.80 22.09 -19.38
CA LYS A 279 1.26 23.03 -20.37
C LYS A 279 0.45 22.31 -21.44
N VAL A 280 -0.71 22.86 -21.79
CA VAL A 280 -1.45 22.48 -23.00
C VAL A 280 -1.05 23.44 -24.10
N LEU A 281 -0.54 22.89 -25.20
CA LEU A 281 -0.03 23.62 -26.36
C LEU A 281 -1.10 23.78 -27.43
N ASP A 282 -1.89 22.74 -27.67
CA ASP A 282 -2.93 22.74 -28.69
C ASP A 282 -4.02 21.69 -28.43
N VAL A 283 -5.20 21.90 -29.04
CA VAL A 283 -6.33 20.95 -29.05
C VAL A 283 -6.55 20.48 -30.48
N ILE A 284 -6.47 19.17 -30.68
CA ILE A 284 -6.70 18.50 -31.95
C ILE A 284 -8.08 17.85 -31.88
N HIS A 285 -9.07 18.47 -32.52
CA HIS A 285 -10.42 17.92 -32.54
C HIS A 285 -10.52 16.68 -33.42
N ASN A 286 -11.28 15.70 -32.95
CA ASN A 286 -11.60 14.53 -33.77
C ASN A 286 -12.62 14.95 -34.84
N ASN A 287 -12.24 14.79 -36.11
CA ASN A 287 -13.14 15.02 -37.26
C ASN A 287 -14.07 13.83 -37.48
#